data_AF-A0A101QIW9-F1
#
_entry.id   AF-A0A101QIW9-F1
#
_cell.length_a   1.000
_cell.length_b   1.000
_cell.length_c   1.000
_cell.angle_alpha   90.00
_cell.angle_beta   90.00
_cell.angle_gamma   90.00
#
_symmetry.space_group_name_H-M   'P 1'
#
loop_
_entity.id
_entity.type
_entity.pdbx_description
1 polymer ?
#
loop_
_entity_poly.entity_id
_entity_poly.type
_entity_poly.pdbx_seq_one_letter_code
_entity_poly.pdbx_strand_id
1 'polypeptide(L)'
;MTNIRPRTSAFFASVALTAVTGCGVTSAEGSDDVTYAGISTSSDAADAVVKVSSGIHDLIEVEGKPSDGSPGVQGCAGKDREKYFKIFHAWSFYPASAADLDVAMENLKEGLPKQGWKIVQYGPDTSANRNVVLIADNDGRRAGVHIAQMKKRNPPKLSLTVVSGCYQVPDGQEVEHF
;
A
#
# COMPACT_ATOMS: atom_id res chain seq x y z
N MET A 1 51.26 71.10 8.53
CA MET A 1 49.83 70.79 8.55
C MET A 1 49.63 69.37 8.03
N THR A 2 48.74 68.63 8.70
CA THR A 2 48.05 67.39 8.28
C THR A 2 48.82 66.07 8.16
N ASN A 3 48.59 65.22 9.17
CA ASN A 3 48.69 63.76 9.16
C ASN A 3 47.82 63.13 8.07
N ILE A 4 48.31 62.08 7.39
CA ILE A 4 47.47 61.09 6.70
C ILE A 4 47.91 59.68 7.10
N ARG A 5 46.93 58.95 7.64
CA ARG A 5 46.97 57.61 8.24
C ARG A 5 46.88 56.53 7.14
N PRO A 6 47.49 55.35 7.31
CA PRO A 6 47.48 54.28 6.32
C PRO A 6 46.19 53.45 6.42
N ARG A 7 45.80 52.81 5.32
CA ARG A 7 44.84 51.70 5.36
C ARG A 7 45.24 50.58 4.41
N THR A 8 45.68 49.50 5.05
CA THR A 8 46.06 48.20 4.54
C THR A 8 44.85 47.47 3.94
N SER A 9 44.98 46.95 2.72
CA SER A 9 44.05 45.97 2.15
C SER A 9 44.57 44.56 2.44
N ALA A 10 43.83 43.81 3.25
CA ALA A 10 44.11 42.40 3.53
C ALA A 10 43.46 41.51 2.47
N PHE A 11 44.25 40.56 1.96
CA PHE A 11 43.85 39.51 1.03
C PHE A 11 42.81 38.58 1.66
N PHE A 12 41.73 38.31 0.93
CA PHE A 12 40.85 37.17 1.19
C PHE A 12 41.48 35.91 0.58
N ALA A 13 41.70 34.88 1.40
CA ALA A 13 41.92 33.52 0.94
C ALA A 13 41.06 32.57 1.79
N SER A 14 40.15 31.88 1.12
CA SER A 14 39.18 30.96 1.70
C SER A 14 39.75 29.54 1.86
N VAL A 15 39.03 28.78 2.67
CA VAL A 15 38.88 27.31 2.71
C VAL A 15 39.76 26.55 3.71
N ALA A 16 39.09 26.03 4.74
CA ALA A 16 39.31 24.67 5.21
C ALA A 16 37.97 24.07 5.69
N LEU A 17 37.57 22.97 5.04
CA LEU A 17 36.46 22.09 5.42
C LEU A 17 36.78 21.40 6.75
N THR A 18 35.89 21.49 7.73
CA THR A 18 35.85 20.54 8.85
C THR A 18 34.67 19.60 8.67
N ALA A 19 34.96 18.33 8.42
CA ALA A 19 33.98 17.25 8.34
C ALA A 19 33.29 17.09 9.71
N VAL A 20 31.97 17.26 9.73
CA VAL A 20 31.15 16.81 10.86
C VAL A 20 31.01 15.30 10.73
N THR A 21 31.70 14.55 11.58
CA THR A 21 31.39 13.14 11.83
C THR A 21 30.07 13.07 12.57
N GLY A 22 28.97 13.13 11.84
CA GLY A 22 27.65 12.75 12.33
C GLY A 22 27.56 11.22 12.30
N CYS A 23 27.66 10.58 13.46
CA CYS A 23 27.19 9.20 13.63
C CYS A 23 25.66 9.18 13.55
N GLY A 24 25.12 9.34 12.35
CA GLY A 24 23.74 8.99 12.03
C GLY A 24 23.73 7.53 11.64
N VAL A 25 23.54 6.64 12.61
CA VAL A 25 23.02 5.30 12.32
C VAL A 25 21.55 5.49 11.95
N THR A 26 21.27 5.73 10.68
CA THR A 26 19.92 5.51 10.17
C THR A 26 19.77 4.00 10.08
N SER A 27 19.41 3.38 11.21
CA SER A 27 18.71 2.10 11.17
C SER A 27 17.52 2.34 10.25
N ALA A 28 17.54 1.70 9.08
CA ALA A 28 16.37 1.57 8.25
C ALA A 28 15.36 0.75 9.04
N GLU A 29 14.62 1.42 9.93
CA GLU A 29 13.38 0.89 10.46
C GLU A 29 12.43 0.81 9.28
N GLY A 30 12.06 -0.42 8.92
CA GLY A 30 10.99 -0.65 7.96
C GLY A 30 9.79 0.18 8.38
N SER A 31 9.17 0.86 7.43
CA SER A 31 8.01 1.72 7.70
C SER A 31 6.83 0.87 8.17
N ASP A 32 6.78 0.58 9.46
CA ASP A 32 5.63 0.08 10.20
C ASP A 32 4.57 1.20 10.41
N ASP A 33 4.59 2.25 9.60
CA ASP A 33 3.58 3.29 9.67
C ASP A 33 2.32 2.79 8.94
N VAL A 34 1.47 2.08 9.67
CA VAL A 34 0.16 1.67 9.18
C VAL A 34 -0.66 2.95 8.92
N THR A 35 -0.87 3.29 7.65
CA THR A 35 -1.57 4.51 7.23
C THR A 35 -2.87 4.71 7.99
N TYR A 36 -2.99 5.80 8.75
CA TYR A 36 -4.20 6.07 9.53
C TYR A 36 -5.38 6.41 8.61
N ALA A 37 -6.45 5.64 8.73
CA ALA A 37 -7.65 5.70 7.90
C ALA A 37 -8.76 6.58 8.47
N GLY A 38 -8.72 6.93 9.76
CA GLY A 38 -9.70 7.81 10.42
C GLY A 38 -10.49 7.09 11.49
N ILE A 39 -11.61 7.69 11.91
CA ILE A 39 -12.53 7.10 12.88
C ILE A 39 -13.68 6.44 12.11
N SER A 40 -13.97 5.16 12.40
CA SER A 40 -15.05 4.41 11.74
C SER A 40 -15.48 3.19 12.57
N THR A 41 -16.71 2.73 12.37
CA THR A 41 -17.15 1.42 12.87
C THR A 41 -16.56 0.30 12.01
N SER A 42 -16.50 -0.93 12.53
CA SER A 42 -15.98 -2.06 11.73
C SER A 42 -16.85 -2.36 10.52
N SER A 43 -18.18 -2.20 10.64
CA SER A 43 -19.12 -2.36 9.53
C SER A 43 -18.96 -1.30 8.45
N ASP A 44 -18.92 -0.01 8.81
CA ASP A 44 -18.80 1.08 7.82
C ASP A 44 -17.46 1.01 7.07
N ALA A 45 -16.37 0.70 7.79
CA ALA A 45 -15.07 0.48 7.20
C ALA A 45 -15.08 -0.71 6.24
N ALA A 46 -15.85 -1.76 6.55
CA ALA A 46 -15.97 -2.92 5.70
C ALA A 46 -16.73 -2.63 4.41
N ASP A 47 -17.84 -1.91 4.49
CA ASP A 47 -18.57 -1.43 3.31
C ASP A 47 -17.68 -0.57 2.40
N ALA A 48 -16.86 0.29 3.01
CA ALA A 48 -15.91 1.12 2.27
C ALA A 48 -14.86 0.26 1.53
N VAL A 49 -14.28 -0.75 2.18
CA VAL A 49 -13.31 -1.66 1.54
C VAL A 49 -13.96 -2.53 0.47
N VAL A 50 -15.18 -3.03 0.68
CA VAL A 50 -15.91 -3.79 -0.33
C VAL A 50 -16.13 -2.92 -1.57
N LYS A 51 -16.54 -1.66 -1.41
CA LYS A 51 -16.69 -0.72 -2.53
C LYS A 51 -15.39 -0.48 -3.29
N VAL A 52 -14.26 -0.31 -2.58
CA VAL A 52 -12.94 -0.20 -3.21
C VAL A 52 -12.59 -1.48 -3.98
N SER A 53 -12.88 -2.64 -3.39
CA SER A 53 -12.63 -3.94 -3.99
C SER A 53 -13.47 -4.18 -5.24
N SER A 54 -14.73 -3.75 -5.27
CA SER A 54 -15.58 -3.83 -6.47
C SER A 54 -15.00 -3.01 -7.62
N GLY A 55 -14.46 -1.81 -7.34
CA GLY A 55 -13.81 -1.01 -8.37
C GLY A 55 -12.56 -1.67 -8.98
N ILE A 56 -11.85 -2.51 -8.20
CA ILE A 56 -10.73 -3.32 -8.73
C ILE A 56 -11.26 -4.50 -9.55
N HIS A 57 -12.37 -5.12 -9.15
CA HIS A 57 -13.01 -6.18 -9.93
C HIS A 57 -13.40 -5.69 -11.33
N ASP A 58 -13.92 -4.47 -11.44
CA ASP A 58 -14.32 -3.87 -12.72
C ASP A 58 -13.14 -3.69 -13.70
N LEU A 59 -11.91 -3.62 -13.19
CA LEU A 59 -10.69 -3.51 -14.00
C LEU A 59 -10.18 -4.86 -14.55
N ILE A 60 -10.75 -5.99 -14.14
CA ILE A 60 -10.31 -7.30 -14.63
C ILE A 60 -10.69 -7.46 -16.11
N GLU A 61 -11.87 -6.96 -16.51
CA GLU A 61 -12.33 -6.86 -17.90
C GLU A 61 -12.18 -8.16 -18.74
N VAL A 62 -12.39 -9.32 -18.11
CA VAL A 62 -12.51 -10.63 -18.78
C VAL A 62 -13.71 -11.40 -18.22
N GLU A 63 -14.24 -12.36 -18.98
CA GLU A 63 -15.34 -13.19 -18.52
C GLU A 63 -14.91 -14.11 -17.37
N GLY A 64 -15.72 -14.19 -16.31
CA GLY A 64 -15.43 -15.03 -15.15
C GLY A 64 -16.38 -14.79 -14.00
N LYS A 65 -16.07 -15.38 -12.85
CA LYS A 65 -16.88 -15.29 -11.63
C LYS A 65 -16.01 -14.98 -10.41
N PRO A 66 -16.37 -13.98 -9.59
CA PRO A 66 -15.78 -13.84 -8.27
C PRO A 66 -16.26 -14.97 -7.34
N SER A 67 -15.44 -15.33 -6.36
CA SER A 67 -15.87 -16.12 -5.20
C SER A 67 -16.71 -15.26 -4.27
N ASP A 68 -17.54 -15.91 -3.45
CA ASP A 68 -18.09 -15.28 -2.26
C ASP A 68 -16.93 -14.96 -1.29
N GLY A 69 -16.54 -13.69 -1.25
CA GLY A 69 -15.56 -13.16 -0.29
C GLY A 69 -16.27 -12.22 0.66
N SER A 70 -16.08 -12.43 1.96
CA SER A 70 -16.56 -11.51 2.98
C SER A 70 -15.37 -10.71 3.52
N PRO A 71 -15.56 -9.42 3.83
CA PRO A 71 -14.55 -8.66 4.55
C PRO A 71 -14.34 -9.29 5.93
N GLY A 72 -13.18 -9.05 6.54
CA GLY A 72 -12.88 -9.44 7.91
C GLY A 72 -12.05 -8.38 8.61
N VAL A 73 -11.99 -8.49 9.94
CA VAL A 73 -11.36 -7.49 10.82
C VAL A 73 -10.03 -7.99 11.36
N GLN A 74 -8.99 -7.17 11.27
CA GLN A 74 -7.67 -7.44 11.87
C GLN A 74 -7.20 -6.24 12.70
N GLY A 75 -6.38 -6.51 13.72
CA GLY A 75 -5.71 -5.45 14.47
C GLY A 75 -4.64 -4.74 13.63
N CYS A 76 -4.40 -3.47 13.94
CA CYS A 76 -3.26 -2.74 13.37
C CYS A 76 -1.97 -3.09 14.13
N ALA A 77 -0.86 -3.24 13.40
CA ALA A 77 0.45 -3.48 14.02
C ALA A 77 0.83 -2.33 14.96
N GLY A 78 1.36 -2.66 16.15
CA GLY A 78 1.81 -1.66 17.13
C GLY A 78 0.71 -0.80 17.76
N LYS A 79 -0.58 -1.12 17.57
CA LYS A 79 -1.72 -0.38 18.14
C LYS A 79 -2.56 -1.26 19.06
N ASP A 80 -3.32 -0.60 19.94
CA ASP A 80 -4.31 -1.23 20.81
C ASP A 80 -5.41 -1.90 19.97
N ARG A 81 -5.51 -3.23 20.05
CA ARG A 81 -6.43 -4.04 19.23
C ARG A 81 -7.90 -3.83 19.60
N GLU A 82 -8.18 -3.29 20.78
CA GLU A 82 -9.54 -2.97 21.22
C GLU A 82 -10.01 -1.62 20.65
N LYS A 83 -9.08 -0.78 20.17
CA LYS A 83 -9.36 0.57 19.66
C LYS A 83 -9.06 0.75 18.19
N TYR A 84 -8.10 -0.01 17.66
CA TYR A 84 -7.55 0.18 16.33
C TYR A 84 -7.63 -1.10 15.51
N PHE A 85 -8.21 -0.97 14.33
CA PHE A 85 -8.49 -2.09 13.45
C PHE A 85 -8.28 -1.70 11.98
N LYS A 86 -8.15 -2.71 11.13
CA LYS A 86 -8.17 -2.58 9.68
C LYS A 86 -9.06 -3.66 9.10
N ILE A 87 -9.60 -3.40 7.93
CA ILE A 87 -10.39 -4.36 7.18
C ILE A 87 -9.53 -4.99 6.11
N PHE A 88 -9.67 -6.29 5.91
CA PHE A 88 -9.23 -6.97 4.71
C PHE A 88 -10.44 -7.57 3.98
N HIS A 89 -10.42 -7.55 2.65
CA HIS A 89 -11.40 -8.22 1.82
C HIS A 89 -10.67 -9.16 0.86
N ALA A 90 -10.68 -10.44 1.20
CA ALA A 90 -10.01 -11.49 0.43
C ALA A 90 -11.02 -12.27 -0.40
N TRP A 91 -10.75 -12.40 -1.69
CA TRP A 91 -11.61 -13.13 -2.63
C TRP A 91 -10.78 -13.65 -3.80
N SER A 92 -11.40 -14.46 -4.65
CA SER A 92 -10.77 -15.00 -5.85
C SER A 92 -11.60 -14.69 -7.08
N PHE A 93 -10.96 -14.43 -8.21
CA PHE A 93 -11.60 -14.36 -9.51
C PHE A 93 -11.27 -15.61 -10.32
N TYR A 94 -12.29 -16.31 -10.79
CA TYR A 94 -12.17 -17.49 -11.65
C TYR A 94 -12.57 -17.13 -13.08
N PRO A 95 -11.62 -17.03 -14.02
CA PRO A 95 -11.94 -16.70 -15.40
C PRO A 95 -12.67 -17.88 -16.09
N ALA A 96 -13.44 -17.57 -17.13
CA ALA A 96 -14.05 -18.57 -17.99
C ALA A 96 -13.00 -19.41 -18.73
N SER A 97 -11.86 -18.80 -19.09
CA SER A 97 -10.68 -19.47 -19.65
C SER A 97 -9.43 -19.19 -18.82
N ALA A 98 -8.64 -20.23 -18.55
CA ALA A 98 -7.36 -20.08 -17.84
C ALA A 98 -6.36 -19.16 -18.58
N ALA A 99 -6.49 -19.03 -19.91
CA ALA A 99 -5.67 -18.14 -20.71
C ALA A 99 -5.93 -16.65 -20.41
N ASP A 100 -7.13 -16.31 -19.92
CA ASP A 100 -7.53 -14.93 -19.65
C ASP A 100 -6.87 -14.37 -18.38
N LEU A 101 -6.21 -15.20 -17.57
CA LEU A 101 -5.47 -14.73 -16.40
C LEU A 101 -4.35 -13.76 -16.77
N ASP A 102 -3.73 -13.89 -17.94
CA ASP A 102 -2.70 -12.94 -18.40
C ASP A 102 -3.32 -11.62 -18.81
N VAL A 103 -4.42 -11.67 -19.56
CA VAL A 103 -5.18 -10.49 -19.98
C VAL A 103 -5.69 -9.72 -18.77
N ALA A 104 -6.29 -10.41 -17.79
CA ALA A 104 -6.76 -9.81 -16.55
C ALA A 104 -5.64 -9.09 -15.77
N MET A 105 -4.44 -9.68 -15.70
CA MET A 105 -3.30 -9.05 -15.03
C MET A 105 -2.79 -7.82 -15.77
N GLU A 106 -2.80 -7.81 -17.11
CA GLU A 106 -2.42 -6.63 -17.90
C GLU A 106 -3.47 -5.52 -17.76
N ASN A 107 -4.77 -5.86 -17.84
CA ASN A 107 -5.87 -4.92 -17.62
C ASN A 107 -5.76 -4.25 -16.24
N LEU A 108 -5.49 -5.02 -15.18
CA LEU A 108 -5.25 -4.49 -13.84
C LEU A 108 -4.02 -3.57 -13.79
N LYS A 109 -2.90 -3.98 -14.40
CA LYS A 109 -1.66 -3.20 -14.45
C LYS A 109 -1.83 -1.86 -15.17
N GLU A 110 -2.61 -1.82 -16.24
CA GLU A 110 -2.91 -0.58 -16.96
C GLU A 110 -4.02 0.26 -16.32
N GLY A 111 -5.02 -0.40 -15.75
CA GLY A 111 -6.24 0.21 -15.22
C GLY A 111 -6.05 0.83 -13.83
N LEU A 112 -5.30 0.16 -12.94
CA LEU A 112 -5.08 0.62 -11.58
C LEU A 112 -4.46 2.04 -11.54
N PRO A 113 -3.37 2.36 -12.28
CA PRO A 113 -2.82 3.71 -12.31
C PRO A 113 -3.80 4.78 -12.78
N LYS A 114 -4.68 4.47 -13.73
CA LYS A 114 -5.72 5.39 -14.22
C LYS A 114 -6.74 5.75 -13.12
N GLN A 115 -6.86 4.91 -12.10
CA GLN A 115 -7.71 5.14 -10.92
C GLN A 115 -6.94 5.60 -9.67
N GLY A 116 -5.70 6.09 -9.84
CA GLY A 116 -4.89 6.68 -8.77
C GLY A 116 -4.17 5.67 -7.88
N TRP A 117 -4.09 4.40 -8.30
CA TRP A 117 -3.26 3.41 -7.62
C TRP A 117 -1.81 3.50 -8.08
N LYS A 118 -0.88 3.39 -7.15
CA LYS A 118 0.55 3.30 -7.42
C LYS A 118 0.98 1.85 -7.33
N ILE A 119 1.42 1.26 -8.44
CA ILE A 119 2.00 -0.08 -8.43
C ILE A 119 3.37 -0.01 -7.75
N VAL A 120 3.52 -0.76 -6.65
CA VAL A 120 4.76 -0.84 -5.88
C VAL A 120 5.54 -2.12 -6.18
N GLN A 121 4.86 -3.16 -6.67
CA GLN A 121 5.50 -4.39 -7.12
C GLN A 121 4.72 -5.02 -8.27
N TYR A 122 5.44 -5.50 -9.29
CA TYR A 122 4.89 -6.34 -10.35
C TYR A 122 5.93 -7.36 -10.82
N GLY A 123 5.64 -8.65 -10.70
CA GLY A 123 6.57 -9.70 -11.08
C GLY A 123 6.37 -11.01 -10.31
N PRO A 124 7.22 -12.03 -10.52
CA PRO A 124 7.07 -13.31 -9.84
C PRO A 124 7.33 -13.21 -8.33
N ASP A 125 6.49 -13.88 -7.53
CA ASP A 125 6.72 -14.09 -6.10
C ASP A 125 7.87 -15.08 -5.83
N THR A 126 8.25 -15.18 -4.56
CA THR A 126 9.30 -16.10 -4.07
C THR A 126 8.78 -17.51 -3.78
N SER A 127 7.50 -17.78 -4.05
CA SER A 127 6.93 -19.11 -3.82
C SER A 127 7.50 -20.12 -4.82
N ALA A 128 7.39 -21.41 -4.51
CA ALA A 128 7.78 -22.48 -5.45
C ALA A 128 7.04 -22.39 -6.79
N ASN A 129 5.85 -21.80 -6.80
CA ASN A 129 5.06 -21.63 -8.02
C ASN A 129 5.50 -20.42 -8.86
N ARG A 130 6.19 -19.45 -8.25
CA ARG A 130 6.58 -18.16 -8.84
C ARG A 130 5.39 -17.46 -9.51
N ASN A 131 4.29 -17.32 -8.76
CA ASN A 131 3.10 -16.67 -9.29
C ASN A 131 3.42 -15.22 -9.61
N VAL A 132 2.89 -14.67 -10.71
CA VAL A 132 2.99 -13.22 -10.95
C VAL A 132 2.13 -12.51 -9.92
N VAL A 133 2.71 -11.58 -9.19
CA VAL A 133 2.02 -10.72 -8.23
C VAL A 133 1.99 -9.27 -8.71
N LEU A 134 0.92 -8.58 -8.37
CA LEU A 134 0.77 -7.13 -8.48
C LEU A 134 0.41 -6.60 -7.10
N ILE A 135 1.21 -5.68 -6.57
CA ILE A 135 0.93 -4.96 -5.33
C ILE A 135 0.81 -3.48 -5.69
N ALA A 136 -0.25 -2.84 -5.23
CA ALA A 136 -0.47 -1.42 -5.43
C ALA A 136 -1.10 -0.77 -4.20
N ASP A 137 -0.74 0.50 -3.98
CA ASP A 137 -1.26 1.33 -2.90
C ASP A 137 -2.04 2.52 -3.46
N ASN A 138 -3.03 2.99 -2.72
CA ASN A 138 -3.82 4.18 -3.06
C ASN A 138 -3.97 5.06 -1.82
N ASP A 139 -3.18 6.13 -1.75
CA ASP A 139 -3.18 7.07 -0.62
C ASP A 139 -4.52 7.76 -0.44
N GLY A 140 -5.19 8.12 -1.54
CA GLY A 140 -6.49 8.79 -1.52
C GLY A 140 -7.60 7.91 -0.96
N ARG A 141 -7.53 6.59 -1.22
CA ARG A 141 -8.46 5.58 -0.66
C ARG A 141 -7.98 5.00 0.66
N ARG A 142 -6.74 5.30 1.06
CA ARG A 142 -6.05 4.70 2.21
C ARG A 142 -6.17 3.18 2.19
N ALA A 143 -5.84 2.58 1.05
CA ALA A 143 -5.98 1.14 0.82
C ALA A 143 -4.82 0.59 0.00
N GLY A 144 -4.46 -0.67 0.27
CA GLY A 144 -3.53 -1.46 -0.53
C GLY A 144 -4.24 -2.65 -1.14
N VAL A 145 -3.73 -3.15 -2.26
CA VAL A 145 -4.17 -4.40 -2.87
C VAL A 145 -2.99 -5.30 -3.18
N HIS A 146 -3.15 -6.59 -2.86
CA HIS A 146 -2.29 -7.67 -3.32
C HIS A 146 -3.06 -8.61 -4.23
N ILE A 147 -2.56 -8.80 -5.44
CA ILE A 147 -3.14 -9.67 -6.46
C ILE A 147 -2.11 -10.71 -6.86
N ALA A 148 -2.47 -11.98 -6.82
CA ALA A 148 -1.61 -13.09 -7.22
C ALA A 148 -2.26 -13.93 -8.32
N GLN A 149 -1.53 -14.12 -9.41
CA GLN A 149 -1.94 -14.90 -10.57
C GLN A 149 -1.63 -16.39 -10.36
N MET A 150 -2.61 -17.16 -9.88
CA MET A 150 -2.43 -18.55 -9.47
C MET A 150 -2.74 -19.54 -10.61
N LYS A 151 -1.99 -19.46 -11.72
CA LYS A 151 -2.20 -20.32 -12.91
C LYS A 151 -2.11 -21.83 -12.64
N LYS A 152 -1.28 -22.24 -11.68
CA LYS A 152 -1.03 -23.64 -11.32
C LYS A 152 -2.04 -24.22 -10.31
N ARG A 153 -3.06 -23.45 -9.90
CA ARG A 153 -4.16 -23.94 -9.07
C ARG A 153 -5.21 -24.63 -9.92
N ASN A 154 -6.04 -25.44 -9.28
CA ASN A 154 -7.19 -26.08 -9.91
C ASN A 154 -8.47 -25.74 -9.11
N PRO A 155 -9.39 -24.93 -9.64
CA PRO A 155 -9.27 -24.20 -10.91
C PRO A 155 -8.24 -23.05 -10.84
N PRO A 156 -7.67 -22.62 -11.99
CA PRO A 156 -6.83 -21.42 -12.08
C PRO A 156 -7.60 -20.16 -11.67
N LYS A 157 -6.93 -19.22 -11.01
CA LYS A 157 -7.59 -18.03 -10.46
C LYS A 157 -6.65 -16.84 -10.27
N LEU A 158 -7.23 -15.65 -10.12
CA LEU A 158 -6.58 -14.56 -9.39
C LEU A 158 -6.99 -14.66 -7.92
N SER A 159 -6.03 -14.49 -7.01
CA SER A 159 -6.29 -14.26 -5.59
C SER A 159 -6.11 -12.79 -5.31
N LEU A 160 -7.13 -12.14 -4.73
CA LEU A 160 -7.12 -10.72 -4.43
C LEU A 160 -7.27 -10.51 -2.93
N THR A 161 -6.55 -9.56 -2.37
CA THR A 161 -6.74 -9.10 -1.00
C THR A 161 -6.59 -7.59 -0.98
N VAL A 162 -7.69 -6.90 -0.74
CA VAL A 162 -7.71 -5.45 -0.50
C VAL A 162 -7.64 -5.24 1.00
N VAL A 163 -6.80 -4.32 1.47
CA VAL A 163 -6.62 -4.01 2.89
C VAL A 163 -6.73 -2.51 3.09
N SER A 164 -7.49 -2.07 4.09
CA SER A 164 -7.54 -0.66 4.46
C SER A 164 -6.31 -0.22 5.26
N GLY A 165 -6.17 1.09 5.39
CA GLY A 165 -5.41 1.69 6.48
C GLY A 165 -6.04 1.39 7.85
N CYS A 166 -5.40 1.87 8.91
CA CYS A 166 -5.81 1.65 10.28
C CYS A 166 -6.90 2.64 10.71
N TYR A 167 -8.08 2.15 11.06
CA TYR A 167 -9.15 2.91 11.68
C TYR A 167 -9.03 2.90 13.20
N GLN A 168 -9.59 3.93 13.83
CA GLN A 168 -9.92 3.94 15.25
C GLN A 168 -11.43 3.80 15.41
N VAL A 169 -11.88 2.99 16.36
CA VAL A 169 -13.30 2.90 16.71
C VAL A 169 -13.79 4.21 17.37
N PRO A 170 -15.04 4.65 17.18
CA PRO A 170 -15.59 5.80 17.89
C PRO A 170 -15.57 5.62 19.42
N ASP A 171 -15.54 6.72 20.16
CA ASP A 171 -15.61 6.68 21.61
C ASP A 171 -16.86 5.94 22.11
N GLY A 172 -16.67 5.02 23.06
CA GLY A 172 -17.75 4.21 23.63
C GLY A 172 -18.22 3.06 22.74
N GLN A 173 -17.56 2.80 21.61
CA GLN A 173 -17.78 1.63 20.77
C GLN A 173 -16.59 0.67 20.80
N GLU A 174 -16.82 -0.58 20.42
CA GLU A 174 -15.82 -1.64 20.38
C GLU A 174 -15.54 -2.08 18.95
N VAL A 175 -14.37 -2.67 18.72
CA VAL A 175 -14.04 -3.32 17.45
C VAL A 175 -14.88 -4.59 17.32
N GLU A 176 -15.85 -4.58 16.40
CA GLU A 176 -16.64 -5.77 16.07
C GLU A 176 -15.82 -6.71 15.19
N HIS A 177 -15.87 -8.02 15.47
CA HIS A 177 -15.16 -9.04 14.70
C HIS A 177 -16.15 -9.95 13.97
N PHE A 178 -15.92 -10.15 12.68
CA PHE A 178 -16.65 -11.06 11.80
C PHE A 178 -15.69 -11.76 10.82
#